data_AF-K9RFA5-F1
#
_entry.id   AF-K9RFA5-F1
#
_cell.length_a   1.000
_cell.length_b   1.000
_cell.length_c   1.000
_cell.angle_alpha   90.00
_cell.angle_beta   90.00
_cell.angle_gamma   90.00
#
_symmetry.space_group_name_H-M   'P 1'
#
loop_
_entity.id
_entity.type
_entity.pdbx_description
1 polymer ?
#
loop_
_entity_poly.entity_id
_entity_poly.type
_entity_poly.pdbx_seq_one_letter_code
_entity_poly.pdbx_strand_id
1 'polypeptide(L)'
;MANPIENIIPNQPPVDKKKSDVQLLKSRLEWGEPAFTIIDVRDRQTYNEGHIMGALPMTMDGLGDAAAKSLSRSRDIYIYGGSDSETTQAAQALRNAGFQNVSELKGGLAAWKAIGGPTEGIVESMTPAGEDDYNVVDRMKDQAANMDK
;
A
#
# COMPACT_ATOMS: atom_id res chain seq x y z
N MET A 1 -9.35 0.81 38.32
CA MET A 1 -7.87 0.91 38.27
C MET A 1 -7.52 1.33 36.85
N ALA A 2 -6.84 2.46 36.67
CA ALA A 2 -6.45 2.95 35.34
C ALA A 2 -5.31 2.09 34.79
N ASN A 3 -5.38 1.73 33.50
CA ASN A 3 -4.44 0.82 32.87
C ASN A 3 -3.13 1.61 32.58
N PRO A 4 -1.98 1.28 33.18
CA PRO A 4 -0.78 2.13 33.14
C PRO A 4 -0.12 2.28 31.76
N ILE A 5 -0.66 1.61 30.73
CA ILE A 5 -0.15 1.61 29.36
C ILE A 5 -0.96 2.55 28.43
N GLU A 6 -2.11 3.06 28.88
CA GLU A 6 -3.06 3.82 28.03
C GLU A 6 -2.49 5.14 27.48
N ASN A 7 -1.42 5.67 28.07
CA ASN A 7 -0.76 6.92 27.66
C ASN A 7 0.64 6.73 27.04
N ILE A 8 1.08 5.49 26.81
CA ILE A 8 2.38 5.20 26.18
C ILE A 8 2.23 5.09 24.66
N ILE A 9 1.06 4.68 24.20
CA ILE A 9 0.74 4.57 22.77
C ILE A 9 0.06 5.87 22.34
N PRO A 10 0.67 6.70 21.49
CA PRO A 10 0.01 7.88 20.95
C PRO A 10 -1.24 7.45 20.17
N ASN A 11 -2.33 8.20 20.35
CA ASN A 11 -3.57 7.97 19.60
C ASN A 11 -3.28 7.97 18.10
N GLN A 12 -3.65 6.88 17.42
CA GLN A 12 -3.46 6.77 15.98
C GLN A 12 -4.21 7.91 15.26
N PRO A 13 -3.63 8.48 14.19
CA PRO A 13 -4.34 9.46 13.39
C PRO A 13 -5.64 8.85 12.87
N PRO A 14 -6.79 9.53 13.03
CA PRO A 14 -8.07 9.00 12.59
C PRO A 14 -8.06 8.80 11.07
N VAL A 15 -8.70 7.73 10.62
CA VAL A 15 -8.93 7.49 9.18
C VAL A 15 -9.93 8.52 8.66
N ASP A 16 -9.58 9.21 7.57
CA ASP A 16 -10.61 9.86 6.74
C ASP A 16 -11.47 8.76 6.12
N LYS A 17 -12.71 8.62 6.62
CA LYS A 17 -13.64 7.56 6.22
C LYS A 17 -14.14 7.67 4.77
N LYS A 18 -13.71 8.68 4.01
CA LYS A 18 -14.05 8.83 2.60
C LYS A 18 -12.83 8.59 1.74
N LYS A 19 -11.79 9.43 1.86
CA LYS A 19 -10.61 9.37 0.99
C LYS A 19 -9.35 9.80 1.75
N SER A 20 -8.29 9.02 1.63
CA SER A 20 -6.99 9.33 2.24
C SER A 20 -5.92 9.56 1.17
N ASP A 21 -4.97 10.43 1.47
CA ASP A 21 -3.75 10.54 0.68
C ASP A 21 -2.73 9.44 1.03
N VAL A 22 -1.75 9.26 0.15
CA VAL A 22 -0.70 8.25 0.28
C VAL A 22 0.30 8.56 1.40
N GLN A 23 0.49 9.83 1.78
CA GLN A 23 1.40 10.23 2.85
C GLN A 23 0.85 9.84 4.23
N LEU A 24 -0.47 9.99 4.42
CA LEU A 24 -1.17 9.54 5.62
C LEU A 24 -1.07 8.03 5.79
N LEU A 25 -1.32 7.26 4.71
CA LEU A 25 -1.16 5.80 4.75
C LEU A 25 0.29 5.40 5.06
N LYS A 26 1.27 6.04 4.41
CA LYS A 26 2.70 5.75 4.63
C LYS A 26 3.12 6.02 6.07
N SER A 27 2.70 7.18 6.60
CA SER A 27 2.93 7.52 8.00
C SER A 27 2.36 6.42 8.92
N ARG A 28 1.11 6.01 8.74
CA ARG A 28 0.50 4.95 9.57
C ARG A 28 1.24 3.61 9.50
N LEU A 29 1.81 3.26 8.34
CA LEU A 29 2.60 2.03 8.18
C LEU A 29 3.90 2.10 8.98
N GLU A 30 4.59 3.24 8.96
CA GLU A 30 5.86 3.47 9.66
C GLU A 30 5.71 3.55 11.19
N TRP A 31 4.51 3.90 11.70
CA TRP A 31 4.22 3.97 13.14
C TRP A 31 4.17 2.58 13.85
N GLY A 32 4.25 1.46 13.12
CA GLY A 32 4.57 0.14 13.70
C GLY A 32 3.41 -0.70 14.26
N GLU A 33 2.17 -0.20 14.22
CA GLU A 33 0.97 -0.92 14.68
C GLU A 33 -0.13 -0.84 13.61
N PRO A 34 -0.11 -1.69 12.55
CA PRO A 34 -1.10 -1.62 11.49
C PRO A 34 -2.44 -2.19 11.98
N ALA A 35 -3.21 -1.36 12.68
CA ALA A 35 -4.61 -1.64 13.01
C ALA A 35 -5.55 -1.56 11.78
N PHE A 36 -4.98 -1.47 10.58
CA PHE A 36 -5.68 -1.30 9.31
C PHE A 36 -5.31 -2.41 8.31
N THR A 37 -6.10 -2.53 7.25
CA THR A 37 -5.86 -3.42 6.12
C THR A 37 -5.78 -2.59 4.85
N ILE A 38 -4.82 -2.89 3.99
CA ILE A 38 -4.76 -2.35 2.63
C ILE A 38 -5.35 -3.41 1.70
N ILE A 39 -6.31 -3.04 0.86
CA ILE A 39 -6.94 -3.93 -0.11
C ILE A 39 -6.64 -3.43 -1.52
N ASP A 40 -6.09 -4.31 -2.33
CA ASP A 40 -5.91 -4.13 -3.77
C ASP A 40 -7.02 -4.87 -4.52
N VAL A 41 -7.83 -4.13 -5.27
CA VAL A 41 -8.96 -4.70 -6.01
C VAL A 41 -8.68 -4.96 -7.48
N ARG A 42 -7.47 -4.64 -7.95
CA ARG A 42 -7.03 -4.92 -9.32
C ARG A 42 -7.03 -6.43 -9.56
N ASP A 43 -6.96 -6.80 -10.84
CA ASP A 43 -6.87 -8.20 -11.20
C ASP A 43 -5.62 -8.88 -10.62
N ARG A 44 -5.69 -10.20 -10.51
CA ARG A 44 -4.66 -10.99 -9.84
C ARG A 44 -3.30 -10.89 -10.52
N GLN A 45 -3.26 -10.73 -11.85
CA GLN A 45 -2.00 -10.60 -12.56
C GLN A 45 -1.34 -9.27 -12.19
N THR A 46 -2.08 -8.17 -12.27
CA THR A 46 -1.60 -6.82 -11.91
C THR A 46 -1.13 -6.75 -10.45
N TYR A 47 -1.84 -7.40 -9.51
CA TYR A 47 -1.39 -7.51 -8.12
C TYR A 47 -0.04 -8.25 -8.01
N ASN A 48 0.09 -9.41 -8.68
CA ASN A 48 1.32 -10.21 -8.63
C ASN A 48 2.52 -9.48 -9.25
N GLU A 49 2.30 -8.66 -10.28
CA GLU A 49 3.35 -7.85 -10.90
C GLU A 49 3.91 -6.80 -9.92
N GLY A 50 3.04 -6.10 -9.19
CA GLY A 50 3.41 -5.11 -8.20
C GLY A 50 2.24 -4.51 -7.43
N HIS A 51 2.33 -4.46 -6.11
CA HIS A 51 1.32 -3.92 -5.19
C HIS A 51 1.97 -3.20 -4.01
N ILE A 52 1.16 -2.48 -3.22
CA ILE A 52 1.62 -1.88 -1.96
C ILE A 52 2.02 -3.00 -1.00
N MET A 53 3.19 -2.90 -0.37
CA MET A 53 3.67 -3.90 0.59
C MET A 53 2.63 -4.22 1.66
N GLY A 54 2.32 -5.51 1.84
CA GLY A 54 1.31 -5.99 2.78
C GLY A 54 -0.16 -5.81 2.35
N ALA A 55 -0.44 -5.34 1.12
CA ALA A 55 -1.81 -5.28 0.60
C ALA A 55 -2.39 -6.67 0.34
N LEU A 56 -3.67 -6.86 0.66
CA LEU A 56 -4.41 -8.08 0.38
C LEU A 56 -5.06 -8.02 -1.01
N PRO A 57 -4.94 -9.07 -1.85
CA PRO A 57 -5.63 -9.13 -3.12
C PRO A 57 -7.09 -9.53 -2.89
N MET A 58 -8.02 -8.64 -3.20
CA MET A 58 -9.46 -8.94 -3.21
C MET A 58 -10.10 -8.29 -4.44
N THR A 59 -10.21 -9.05 -5.53
CA THR A 59 -10.83 -8.59 -6.77
C THR A 59 -12.24 -8.06 -6.54
N MET A 60 -12.70 -7.12 -7.39
CA MET A 60 -14.03 -6.52 -7.29
C MET A 60 -15.17 -7.55 -7.17
N ASP A 61 -15.07 -8.65 -7.91
CA ASP A 61 -16.07 -9.72 -7.92
C ASP A 61 -16.17 -10.40 -6.54
N GLY A 62 -17.34 -10.25 -5.90
CA GLY A 62 -17.60 -10.82 -4.57
C GLY A 62 -16.85 -10.15 -3.42
N LEU A 63 -16.27 -8.96 -3.65
CA LEU A 63 -15.44 -8.24 -2.67
C LEU A 63 -16.08 -8.13 -1.28
N GLY A 64 -17.35 -7.72 -1.21
CA GLY A 64 -18.06 -7.56 0.06
C GLY A 64 -18.13 -8.85 0.89
N ASP A 65 -18.46 -9.96 0.24
CA ASP A 65 -18.57 -11.27 0.89
C ASP A 65 -17.20 -11.83 1.27
N ALA A 66 -16.20 -11.69 0.39
CA ALA A 66 -14.83 -12.12 0.64
C ALA A 66 -14.22 -11.38 1.85
N ALA A 67 -14.40 -10.05 1.89
CA ALA A 67 -13.96 -9.23 3.01
C ALA A 67 -14.72 -9.59 4.29
N ALA A 68 -16.04 -9.77 4.24
CA ALA A 68 -16.86 -10.09 5.41
C ALA A 68 -16.50 -11.44 6.06
N LYS A 69 -15.95 -12.39 5.30
CA LYS A 69 -15.44 -13.67 5.82
C LYS A 69 -14.10 -13.55 6.55
N SER A 70 -13.33 -12.50 6.25
CA SER A 70 -11.92 -12.41 6.65
C SER A 70 -11.60 -11.23 7.58
N LEU A 71 -12.46 -10.19 7.60
CA LEU A 71 -12.22 -8.93 8.28
C LEU A 71 -13.40 -8.53 9.19
N SER A 72 -13.08 -7.92 10.33
CA SER A 72 -14.07 -7.26 11.18
C SER A 72 -14.68 -6.05 10.49
N ARG A 73 -15.97 -5.78 10.70
CA ARG A 73 -16.67 -4.59 10.17
C ARG A 73 -16.13 -3.26 10.70
N SER A 74 -15.47 -3.29 11.85
CA SER A 74 -14.80 -2.13 12.46
C SER A 74 -13.35 -1.94 12.01
N ARG A 75 -12.81 -2.84 11.17
CA ARG A 75 -11.44 -2.73 10.65
C ARG A 75 -11.32 -1.47 9.80
N ASP A 76 -10.27 -0.70 10.04
CA ASP A 76 -9.84 0.37 9.14
C ASP A 76 -9.34 -0.23 7.83
N ILE A 77 -9.92 0.18 6.71
CA ILE A 77 -9.58 -0.34 5.39
C ILE A 77 -9.15 0.83 4.51
N TYR A 78 -7.97 0.72 3.91
CA TYR A 78 -7.56 1.52 2.76
C TYR A 78 -7.71 0.67 1.51
N ILE A 79 -8.39 1.19 0.50
CA ILE A 79 -8.67 0.44 -0.73
C ILE A 79 -8.21 1.21 -1.96
N TYR A 80 -7.65 0.50 -2.93
CA TYR A 80 -7.28 1.05 -4.22
C TYR A 80 -7.49 0.05 -5.35
N GLY A 81 -7.87 0.57 -6.52
CA GLY A 81 -7.92 -0.14 -7.79
C GLY A 81 -6.90 0.42 -8.79
N GLY A 82 -7.06 0.05 -10.06
CA GLY A 82 -6.29 0.56 -11.20
C GLY A 82 -6.76 1.93 -11.67
N SER A 83 -7.92 2.39 -11.20
CA SER A 83 -8.43 3.75 -11.44
C SER A 83 -9.16 4.29 -10.22
N ASP A 84 -9.37 5.62 -10.17
CA ASP A 84 -10.19 6.25 -9.15
C ASP A 84 -11.65 5.74 -9.19
N SER A 85 -12.19 5.48 -10.38
CA SER A 85 -13.56 4.94 -10.52
C SER A 85 -13.69 3.55 -9.92
N GLU A 86 -12.76 2.65 -10.23
CA GLU A 86 -12.72 1.31 -9.67
C GLU A 86 -12.52 1.35 -8.14
N THR A 87 -11.65 2.23 -7.67
CA THR A 87 -11.43 2.46 -6.23
C THR A 87 -12.71 2.89 -5.52
N THR A 88 -13.45 3.86 -6.09
CA THR A 88 -14.73 4.31 -5.53
C THR A 88 -15.79 3.21 -5.54
N GLN A 89 -15.89 2.43 -6.62
CA GLN A 89 -16.82 1.30 -6.70
C GLN A 89 -16.54 0.25 -5.63
N ALA A 90 -15.27 -0.09 -5.44
CA ALA A 90 -14.83 -1.07 -4.44
C ALA A 90 -15.10 -0.58 -3.01
N ALA A 91 -14.80 0.69 -2.73
CA ALA A 91 -15.11 1.28 -1.44
C ALA A 91 -16.61 1.25 -1.15
N GLN A 92 -17.45 1.53 -2.15
CA GLN A 92 -18.90 1.44 -2.00
C GLN A 92 -19.37 0.00 -1.76
N ALA A 93 -18.79 -0.99 -2.43
CA ALA A 93 -19.13 -2.40 -2.21
C ALA A 93 -18.85 -2.82 -0.75
N LEU A 94 -17.71 -2.43 -0.18
CA LEU A 94 -17.39 -2.69 1.22
C LEU A 94 -18.32 -1.94 2.19
N ARG A 95 -18.62 -0.66 1.92
CA ARG A 95 -19.56 0.12 2.74
C ARG A 95 -20.96 -0.52 2.73
N ASN A 96 -21.43 -0.98 1.56
CA ASN A 96 -22.70 -1.70 1.42
C ASN A 96 -22.69 -3.05 2.16
N ALA A 97 -21.54 -3.71 2.22
CA ALA A 97 -21.33 -4.91 3.03
C ALA A 97 -21.23 -4.61 4.53
N GLY A 98 -21.34 -3.36 4.97
CA GLY A 98 -21.39 -2.96 6.38
C GLY A 98 -20.05 -2.67 7.04
N PHE A 99 -18.98 -2.49 6.25
CA PHE A 99 -17.69 -2.00 6.77
C PHE A 99 -17.78 -0.51 7.11
N GLN A 100 -17.35 -0.15 8.32
CA GLN A 100 -17.59 1.17 8.90
C GLN A 100 -16.52 2.20 8.54
N ASN A 101 -15.29 1.73 8.30
CA ASN A 101 -14.10 2.56 8.13
C ASN A 101 -13.40 2.19 6.81
N VAL A 102 -13.92 2.67 5.69
CA VAL A 102 -13.37 2.38 4.35
C VAL A 102 -12.90 3.67 3.69
N SER A 103 -11.60 3.81 3.47
CA SER A 103 -10.97 4.97 2.85
C SER A 103 -10.45 4.63 1.47
N GLU A 104 -10.85 5.43 0.47
CA GLU A 104 -10.29 5.35 -0.88
C GLU A 104 -8.88 5.96 -0.89
N LEU A 105 -7.88 5.21 -1.32
CA LEU A 105 -6.50 5.72 -1.44
C LEU A 105 -6.36 6.52 -2.74
N LYS A 106 -6.25 7.84 -2.62
CA LYS A 106 -6.20 8.76 -3.77
C LYS A 106 -4.98 8.47 -4.65
N GLY A 107 -5.20 8.31 -5.95
CA GLY A 107 -4.15 8.04 -6.94
C GLY A 107 -3.55 6.63 -6.90
N GLY A 108 -4.07 5.75 -6.02
CA GLY A 108 -3.74 4.33 -5.95
C GLY A 108 -2.24 4.02 -5.88
N LEU A 109 -1.83 2.91 -6.52
CA LEU A 109 -0.45 2.46 -6.53
C LEU A 109 0.51 3.47 -7.17
N ALA A 110 0.07 4.20 -8.21
CA ALA A 110 0.93 5.16 -8.89
C ALA A 110 1.34 6.31 -7.96
N ALA A 111 0.38 6.89 -7.22
CA ALA A 111 0.68 7.91 -6.22
C ALA A 111 1.53 7.36 -5.07
N TRP A 112 1.31 6.11 -4.66
CA TRP A 112 2.10 5.45 -3.63
C TRP A 112 3.58 5.32 -4.03
N LYS A 113 3.83 4.84 -5.26
CA LYS A 113 5.18 4.73 -5.82
C LYS A 113 5.85 6.10 -5.95
N ALA A 114 5.11 7.12 -6.36
CA ALA A 114 5.63 8.48 -6.53
C ALA A 114 6.20 9.09 -5.22
N ILE A 115 5.73 8.63 -4.06
CA ILE A 115 6.23 9.06 -2.75
C ILE A 115 7.28 8.11 -2.15
N GLY A 116 7.78 7.16 -2.95
CA GLY A 116 8.72 6.13 -2.51
C GLY A 116 8.12 5.23 -1.43
N GLY A 117 6.83 4.91 -1.54
CA GLY A 117 6.20 3.93 -0.66
C GLY A 117 6.67 2.51 -0.98
N PRO A 118 6.83 1.62 0.03
CA PRO A 118 7.28 0.26 -0.20
C PRO A 118 6.29 -0.57 -1.01
N THR A 119 6.79 -1.34 -1.97
CA THR A 119 6.02 -2.22 -2.86
C THR A 119 6.57 -3.65 -2.82
N GLU A 120 5.73 -4.61 -3.19
CA GLU A 120 6.08 -6.02 -3.35
C GLU A 120 5.53 -6.52 -4.69
N GLY A 121 6.15 -7.54 -5.28
CA GLY A 121 5.71 -8.11 -6.56
C GLY A 121 6.86 -8.63 -7.42
N ILE A 122 6.51 -9.38 -8.47
CA ILE A 122 7.48 -10.01 -9.38
C ILE A 122 8.28 -8.94 -10.12
N VAL A 123 7.63 -7.93 -10.70
CA VAL A 123 8.33 -6.88 -11.46
C VAL A 123 9.07 -5.93 -10.51
N GLU A 124 8.51 -5.64 -9.35
CA GLU A 124 9.16 -4.80 -8.34
C GLU A 124 10.48 -5.43 -7.84
N SER A 125 10.52 -6.76 -7.71
CA SER A 125 11.75 -7.50 -7.37
C SER A 125 12.67 -7.75 -8.56
N MET A 126 12.13 -7.68 -9.78
CA MET A 126 12.85 -7.89 -11.04
C MET A 126 13.11 -6.59 -11.80
N THR A 127 13.24 -5.43 -11.13
CA THR A 127 13.87 -4.27 -11.79
C THR A 127 15.20 -4.78 -12.33
N PRO A 128 15.36 -4.93 -13.66
CA PRO A 128 16.61 -5.45 -14.18
C PRO A 128 17.66 -4.45 -13.70
N ALA A 129 18.76 -4.96 -13.18
CA ALA A 129 19.96 -4.15 -13.16
C ALA A 129 20.08 -3.56 -14.58
N GLY A 130 20.23 -2.24 -14.70
CA GLY A 130 20.43 -1.59 -16.00
C GLY A 130 21.56 -2.29 -16.75
N GLU A 131 21.64 -2.12 -18.08
CA GLU A 131 22.72 -2.73 -18.88
C GLU A 131 24.12 -2.48 -18.28
N ASP A 132 24.27 -1.36 -17.56
CA ASP A 132 25.51 -0.93 -16.91
C ASP A 132 25.68 -1.43 -15.46
N ASP A 133 24.64 -1.95 -14.81
CA ASP A 133 24.69 -2.34 -13.38
C ASP A 133 25.50 -3.63 -13.15
N TYR A 134 25.64 -4.48 -14.17
CA TYR A 134 26.54 -5.65 -14.14
C TYR A 134 27.96 -5.34 -14.65
N ASN A 135 28.19 -4.15 -15.22
CA ASN A 135 29.50 -3.76 -15.74
C ASN A 135 30.37 -3.11 -14.66
N VAL A 136 30.71 -3.91 -13.66
CA VAL A 136 31.57 -3.51 -12.52
C VAL A 136 32.93 -2.99 -13.00
N VAL A 137 33.40 -3.49 -14.15
CA VAL A 137 34.70 -3.15 -14.73
C VAL A 137 34.75 -1.70 -15.20
N ASP A 138 33.68 -1.20 -15.83
CA ASP A 138 33.66 0.18 -16.32
C ASP A 138 33.38 1.19 -15.18
N ARG A 139 32.57 0.82 -14.18
CA ARG A 139 32.45 1.62 -12.94
C ARG A 139 33.79 1.76 -12.19
N MET A 140 34.61 0.70 -12.16
CA MET A 140 35.93 0.74 -11.53
C MET A 140 36.91 1.63 -12.31
N LYS A 141 36.84 1.67 -13.64
CA LYS A 141 37.67 2.55 -14.46
C LYS A 141 37.28 4.01 -14.29
N ASP A 142 35.98 4.32 -14.24
CA ASP A 142 35.48 5.68 -14.03
C ASP A 142 35.80 6.19 -12.62
N GLN A 143 35.76 5.32 -11.60
CA GLN A 143 36.22 5.67 -10.26
C GLN A 143 37.73 5.92 -10.22
N ALA A 144 38.54 5.07 -10.86
CA ALA A 144 39.99 5.27 -10.93
C ALA A 144 40.35 6.57 -11.67
N ALA A 145 39.67 6.88 -12.78
CA ALA A 145 39.88 8.10 -13.54
C ALA A 145 39.46 9.39 -12.80
N ASN A 146 38.50 9.29 -11.87
CA ASN A 146 38.06 10.40 -11.03
C ASN A 146 38.83 10.53 -9.70
N MET A 147 39.69 9.56 -9.36
CA MET A 147 40.59 9.65 -8.20
C MET A 147 41.92 10.35 -8.50
N ASP A 148 42.25 10.54 -9.79
CA ASP A 148 43.47 11.22 -10.26
C ASP A 148 43.23 12.69 -10.69
N LYS A 149 42.09 13.29 -10.32
CA LYS A 149 41.76 14.72 -10.52
C LYS A 149 41.60 15.43 -9.18
#